data_AF-A0A3M2FWD8-F1
#
_entry.id   AF-A0A3M2FWD8-F1
#
_cell.length_a   1.000
_cell.length_b   1.000
_cell.length_c   1.000
_cell.angle_alpha   90.00
_cell.angle_beta   90.00
_cell.angle_gamma   90.00
#
_symmetry.space_group_name_H-M   'P 1'
#
loop_
_entity.id
_entity.type
_entity.pdbx_description
1 polymer ?
#
loop_
_entity_poly.entity_id
_entity_poly.type
_entity_poly.pdbx_seq_one_letter_code
_entity_poly.pdbx_strand_id
1 'polypeptide(L)'
;MRYLAALFLAVVLLAPAGRAGAAPPPEPPAEIRFSEQILPILQQELAPVLDRLPGLTYDSWDGLVAGADFGQVLVPFDAEHSLLVQLADHTDGVSEASRAQLRQWIDEGARSDDGTVPYADVADRPLLYVANQGAAMVSVIDMARNVVVRNVKLQALGFDANAKPHHTAVEPDGSHWYVSLIGASQVLKFDRDNRLVGQVAFETPGMLALHPTEDLLYVARSMMAVNPPTRIGAIRRSDLALTEIDVFFPRPHALALNPAAGYVYTASLAENRIASVPVGEEDVAELIGLDGPVHTLVQFAVSPDGQTMVAGGQLTGAFFLFDLSDPATPTPVARLDLGAMPWHPVFTPDGRFVYIGNQGANTVTVVDVARREVAAVITGDGLAEPHGIAVSPDGRFVYVSNRNLKSAYTPRWVRFTQEMAEEGPAHEGTDHAGMGHDGHGMANPPEPTANHDMDHGMMMDMEAEYGGTVVVIDTATQEIVRVLELGAYPSGMSTRPF
;
A
#
# COMPACT_ATOMS: atom_id res chain seq x y z
N MET A 1 7.13 61.75 33.08
CA MET A 1 7.91 61.75 34.34
C MET A 1 6.97 61.45 35.50
N ARG A 2 7.25 60.41 36.31
CA ARG A 2 7.06 60.31 37.79
C ARG A 2 5.65 60.61 38.38
N TYR A 3 5.02 59.83 39.27
CA TYR A 3 5.48 58.77 40.21
C TYR A 3 4.36 57.71 40.46
N LEU A 4 4.73 56.56 41.04
CA LEU A 4 3.79 55.63 41.68
C LEU A 4 3.33 56.15 43.06
N ALA A 5 2.10 55.82 43.46
CA ALA A 5 1.70 55.58 44.86
C ALA A 5 0.49 54.63 44.90
N ALA A 6 0.31 53.87 45.97
CA ALA A 6 -0.57 52.69 46.01
C ALA A 6 -1.62 52.71 47.14
N LEU A 7 -2.60 51.79 47.02
CA LEU A 7 -3.52 51.27 48.04
C LEU A 7 -4.49 52.25 48.73
N PHE A 8 -5.79 51.91 48.73
CA PHE A 8 -6.39 51.32 49.93
C PHE A 8 -7.64 50.48 49.63
N LEU A 9 -8.02 49.68 50.63
CA LEU A 9 -8.93 48.54 50.59
C LEU A 9 -10.41 48.92 50.75
N ALA A 10 -11.31 48.26 50.00
CA ALA A 10 -12.75 48.26 50.28
C ALA A 10 -13.29 46.81 50.22
N VAL A 11 -13.49 46.21 51.40
CA VAL A 11 -14.13 44.89 51.52
C VAL A 11 -15.64 45.08 51.52
N VAL A 12 -16.32 44.60 50.47
CA VAL A 12 -17.77 44.46 50.45
C VAL A 12 -18.11 43.00 50.71
N LEU A 13 -18.78 42.75 51.83
CA LEU A 13 -19.35 41.45 52.17
C LEU A 13 -20.57 41.18 51.26
N LEU A 14 -20.44 40.20 50.37
CA LEU A 14 -21.57 39.61 49.66
C LEU A 14 -21.76 38.16 50.15
N ALA A 15 -23.02 37.81 50.43
CA ALA A 15 -23.42 36.50 50.95
C ALA A 15 -23.14 35.39 49.91
N PRO A 16 -22.95 34.12 50.34
CA PRO A 16 -22.70 33.02 49.43
C PRO A 16 -23.91 32.76 48.53
N ALA A 17 -23.77 33.04 47.24
CA ALA A 17 -24.67 32.50 46.24
C ALA A 17 -24.55 30.97 46.22
N GLY A 18 -25.67 30.27 46.28
CA GLY A 18 -25.68 28.80 46.28
C GLY A 18 -25.02 28.27 45.02
N ARG A 19 -24.09 27.32 45.18
CA ARG A 19 -23.60 26.52 44.05
C ARG A 19 -24.77 25.70 43.53
N ALA A 20 -25.33 26.10 42.39
CA ALA A 20 -25.96 25.14 41.50
C ALA A 20 -24.91 24.08 41.20
N GLY A 21 -25.22 22.81 41.46
CA GLY A 21 -24.32 21.72 41.09
C GLY A 21 -24.06 21.79 39.59
N ALA A 22 -22.80 21.74 39.19
CA ALA A 22 -22.50 21.43 37.80
C ALA A 22 -23.19 20.11 37.48
N ALA A 23 -23.87 20.04 36.33
CA ALA A 23 -24.37 18.76 35.85
C ALA A 23 -23.20 17.77 35.82
N PRO A 24 -23.42 16.49 36.18
CA PRO A 24 -22.39 15.49 35.97
C PRO A 24 -21.94 15.55 34.50
N PRO A 25 -20.66 15.27 34.19
CA PRO A 25 -20.27 15.10 32.80
C PRO A 25 -21.21 14.06 32.16
N PRO A 26 -21.57 14.22 30.87
CA PRO A 26 -22.37 13.20 30.20
C PRO A 26 -21.69 11.84 30.38
N GLU A 27 -22.47 10.82 30.72
CA GLU A 27 -21.93 9.46 30.78
C GLU A 27 -21.26 9.15 29.43
N PRO A 28 -20.10 8.49 29.41
CA PRO A 28 -19.54 8.01 28.15
C PRO A 28 -20.58 7.14 27.46
N PRO A 29 -20.65 7.16 26.12
CA PRO A 29 -21.56 6.28 25.39
C PRO A 29 -21.33 4.83 25.84
N ALA A 30 -22.42 4.06 25.96
CA ALA A 30 -22.35 2.68 26.41
C ALA A 30 -21.46 1.87 25.46
N GLU A 31 -20.35 1.34 25.99
CA GLU A 31 -19.34 0.60 25.24
C GLU A 31 -19.98 -0.62 24.55
N ILE A 32 -19.74 -0.76 23.24
CA ILE A 32 -20.36 -1.84 22.47
C ILE A 32 -19.74 -3.20 22.86
N ARG A 33 -20.59 -4.10 23.37
CA ARG A 33 -20.25 -5.45 23.79
C ARG A 33 -20.33 -6.40 22.60
N PHE A 34 -19.23 -7.09 22.26
CA PHE A 34 -19.20 -8.00 21.12
C PHE A 34 -20.26 -9.11 21.23
N SER A 35 -20.32 -9.82 22.37
CA SER A 35 -21.22 -10.98 22.50
C SER A 35 -22.71 -10.60 22.57
N GLU A 36 -23.03 -9.41 23.07
CA GLU A 36 -24.41 -8.96 23.30
C GLU A 36 -24.99 -8.21 22.09
N GLN A 37 -24.14 -7.53 21.29
CA GLN A 37 -24.58 -6.59 20.26
C GLN A 37 -24.06 -6.92 18.86
N ILE A 38 -22.85 -7.46 18.71
CA ILE A 38 -22.25 -7.73 17.40
C ILE A 38 -22.49 -9.17 16.97
N LEU A 39 -22.21 -10.14 17.84
CA LEU A 39 -22.41 -11.57 17.56
C LEU A 39 -23.84 -11.92 17.10
N PRO A 40 -24.93 -11.32 17.64
CA PRO A 40 -26.28 -11.56 17.12
C PRO A 40 -26.46 -11.11 15.67
N ILE A 41 -25.88 -9.97 15.26
CA ILE A 41 -25.94 -9.48 13.87
C ILE A 41 -25.23 -10.47 12.94
N LEU A 42 -24.05 -10.95 13.34
CA LEU A 42 -23.29 -11.94 12.58
C LEU A 42 -24.10 -13.23 12.36
N GLN A 43 -24.74 -13.73 13.42
CA GLN A 43 -25.45 -15.01 13.42
C GLN A 43 -26.87 -14.97 12.82
N GLN A 44 -27.54 -13.82 12.82
CA GLN A 44 -28.94 -13.69 12.42
C GLN A 44 -29.14 -12.98 11.08
N GLU A 45 -28.30 -11.98 10.77
CA GLU A 45 -28.44 -11.15 9.56
C GLU A 45 -27.36 -11.47 8.52
N LEU A 46 -26.15 -11.87 8.94
CA LEU A 46 -25.00 -12.08 8.05
C LEU A 46 -24.60 -13.54 7.81
N ALA A 47 -25.12 -14.49 8.59
CA ALA A 47 -24.82 -15.92 8.45
C ALA A 47 -24.94 -16.46 7.00
N PRO A 48 -25.95 -16.08 6.17
CA PRO A 48 -26.05 -16.55 4.79
C PRO A 48 -24.85 -16.24 3.88
N VAL A 49 -24.04 -15.25 4.27
CA VAL A 49 -22.82 -14.81 3.57
C VAL A 49 -21.57 -15.29 4.29
N LEU A 50 -21.52 -15.19 5.62
CA LEU A 50 -20.36 -15.59 6.41
C LEU A 50 -20.12 -17.11 6.36
N ASP A 51 -21.18 -17.93 6.30
CA ASP A 51 -21.08 -19.39 6.14
C ASP A 51 -20.45 -19.82 4.80
N ARG A 52 -20.40 -18.92 3.80
CA ARG A 52 -19.79 -19.15 2.48
C ARG A 52 -18.30 -18.84 2.46
N LEU A 53 -17.75 -18.18 3.47
CA LEU A 53 -16.34 -17.76 3.53
C LEU A 53 -15.46 -18.92 4.07
N PRO A 54 -14.60 -19.56 3.26
CA PRO A 54 -13.89 -20.76 3.70
C PRO A 54 -12.89 -20.47 4.83
N GLY A 55 -12.96 -21.29 5.88
CA GLY A 55 -12.09 -21.16 7.06
C GLY A 55 -12.48 -20.05 8.03
N LEU A 56 -13.53 -19.27 7.73
CA LEU A 56 -14.03 -18.29 8.69
C LEU A 56 -14.70 -18.98 9.88
N THR A 57 -14.33 -18.56 11.09
CA THR A 57 -15.12 -18.77 12.30
C THR A 57 -15.62 -17.41 12.78
N TYR A 58 -16.91 -17.27 13.04
CA TYR A 58 -17.51 -16.00 13.47
C TYR A 58 -18.41 -16.16 14.71
N ASP A 59 -18.30 -17.31 15.39
CA ASP A 59 -18.95 -17.64 16.67
C ASP A 59 -18.29 -16.92 17.87
N SER A 60 -17.12 -16.32 17.65
CA SER A 60 -16.25 -15.72 18.64
C SER A 60 -15.51 -14.51 18.07
N TRP A 61 -15.10 -13.60 18.96
CA TRP A 61 -14.32 -12.42 18.59
C TRP A 61 -12.97 -12.81 17.97
N ASP A 62 -12.27 -13.77 18.59
CA ASP A 62 -10.98 -14.28 18.09
C ASP A 62 -11.09 -14.86 16.68
N GLY A 63 -12.16 -15.64 16.40
CA GLY A 63 -12.42 -16.18 15.07
C GLY A 63 -12.63 -15.08 14.02
N LEU A 64 -13.50 -14.11 14.34
CA LEU A 64 -13.81 -13.00 13.42
C LEU A 64 -12.58 -12.13 13.12
N VAL A 65 -11.72 -11.92 14.13
CA VAL A 65 -10.45 -11.17 14.01
C VAL A 65 -9.38 -11.99 13.29
N ALA A 66 -9.34 -13.32 13.47
CA ALA A 66 -8.43 -14.18 12.71
C ALA A 66 -8.74 -14.14 11.20
N GLY A 67 -10.02 -13.94 10.85
CA GLY A 67 -10.50 -13.86 9.48
C GLY A 67 -10.72 -15.24 8.84
N ALA A 68 -10.79 -15.27 7.51
CA ALA A 68 -10.94 -16.50 6.74
C ALA A 68 -9.58 -17.02 6.22
N ASP A 69 -9.52 -18.29 5.78
CA ASP A 69 -8.27 -18.99 5.39
C ASP A 69 -7.44 -18.19 4.36
N PHE A 70 -8.12 -17.50 3.45
CA PHE A 70 -7.50 -16.79 2.33
C PHE A 70 -7.14 -15.33 2.61
N GLY A 71 -7.13 -14.91 3.89
CA GLY A 71 -6.60 -13.61 4.32
C GLY A 71 -7.61 -12.46 4.40
N GLN A 72 -8.89 -12.77 4.30
CA GLN A 72 -9.97 -11.82 4.54
C GLN A 72 -9.96 -11.36 6.01
N VAL A 73 -9.43 -10.17 6.26
CA VAL A 73 -9.64 -9.46 7.52
C VAL A 73 -11.03 -8.85 7.45
N LEU A 74 -11.99 -9.44 8.18
CA LEU A 74 -13.35 -8.90 8.26
C LEU A 74 -13.40 -7.58 9.03
N VAL A 75 -12.49 -7.44 9.99
CA VAL A 75 -12.43 -6.32 10.93
C VAL A 75 -11.07 -5.61 10.83
N PRO A 76 -10.79 -4.89 9.71
CA PRO A 76 -9.72 -3.92 9.70
C PRO A 76 -10.13 -2.73 10.56
N PHE A 77 -9.17 -1.87 10.88
CA PHE A 77 -9.33 -0.83 11.90
C PHE A 77 -10.12 0.42 11.47
N ASP A 78 -10.90 0.32 10.40
CA ASP A 78 -11.80 1.38 9.96
C ASP A 78 -13.03 0.76 9.26
N ALA A 79 -14.20 1.32 9.54
CA ALA A 79 -15.47 0.75 9.08
C ALA A 79 -15.74 0.94 7.57
N GLU A 80 -15.14 1.96 6.96
CA GLU A 80 -15.33 2.31 5.54
C GLU A 80 -14.68 1.28 4.61
N HIS A 81 -13.54 0.70 5.04
CA HIS A 81 -12.79 -0.33 4.29
C HIS A 81 -12.92 -1.71 4.94
N SER A 82 -13.88 -1.91 5.84
CA SER A 82 -14.16 -3.20 6.45
C SER A 82 -14.92 -4.10 5.48
N LEU A 83 -14.35 -5.28 5.21
CA LEU A 83 -15.04 -6.32 4.47
C LEU A 83 -16.35 -6.72 5.17
N LEU A 84 -16.38 -6.81 6.51
CA LEU A 84 -17.62 -7.10 7.24
C LEU A 84 -18.71 -6.06 6.97
N VAL A 85 -18.35 -4.79 6.88
CA VAL A 85 -19.27 -3.69 6.55
C VAL A 85 -19.67 -3.73 5.08
N GLN A 86 -18.74 -3.95 4.15
CA GLN A 86 -19.06 -4.11 2.72
C GLN A 86 -20.03 -5.27 2.48
N LEU A 87 -19.83 -6.41 3.14
CA LEU A 87 -20.77 -7.54 3.11
C LEU A 87 -22.12 -7.10 3.71
N ALA A 88 -22.14 -6.39 4.85
CA ALA A 88 -23.37 -5.92 5.47
C ALA A 88 -24.18 -4.92 4.63
N ASP A 89 -23.52 -4.03 3.88
CA ASP A 89 -24.16 -3.09 2.97
C ASP A 89 -24.80 -3.80 1.76
N HIS A 90 -24.14 -4.84 1.25
CA HIS A 90 -24.54 -5.59 0.05
C HIS A 90 -25.31 -6.88 0.32
N THR A 91 -25.61 -7.21 1.58
CA THR A 91 -26.45 -8.35 1.96
C THR A 91 -27.88 -7.89 2.21
N ASP A 92 -28.82 -8.49 1.48
CA ASP A 92 -30.26 -8.31 1.72
C ASP A 92 -30.66 -8.85 3.10
N GLY A 93 -31.51 -8.10 3.81
CA GLY A 93 -32.01 -8.47 5.14
C GLY A 93 -31.21 -7.90 6.32
N VAL A 94 -30.01 -7.34 6.08
CA VAL A 94 -29.25 -6.63 7.14
C VAL A 94 -29.85 -5.24 7.36
N SER A 95 -30.19 -4.91 8.61
CA SER A 95 -30.89 -3.67 8.96
C SER A 95 -29.96 -2.45 8.97
N GLU A 96 -30.50 -1.25 8.71
CA GLU A 96 -29.73 0.01 8.82
C GLU A 96 -29.13 0.22 10.22
N ALA A 97 -29.85 -0.22 11.27
CA ALA A 97 -29.36 -0.14 12.64
C ALA A 97 -28.16 -1.07 12.86
N SER A 98 -28.23 -2.30 12.34
CA SER A 98 -27.17 -3.30 12.42
C SER A 98 -25.93 -2.85 11.63
N ARG A 99 -26.12 -2.28 10.43
CA ARG A 99 -25.03 -1.64 9.65
C ARG A 99 -24.37 -0.50 10.42
N ALA A 100 -25.15 0.41 11.00
CA ALA A 100 -24.61 1.51 11.80
C ALA A 100 -23.85 1.04 13.04
N GLN A 101 -24.36 0.00 13.72
CA GLN A 101 -23.74 -0.57 14.92
C GLN A 101 -22.43 -1.31 14.61
N LEU A 102 -22.36 -2.06 13.51
CA LEU A 102 -21.12 -2.65 13.02
C LEU A 102 -20.07 -1.58 12.73
N ARG A 103 -20.45 -0.51 12.02
CA ARG A 103 -19.52 0.60 11.72
C ARG A 103 -18.99 1.27 12.99
N GLN A 104 -19.89 1.63 13.92
CA GLN A 104 -19.49 2.26 15.18
C GLN A 104 -18.53 1.37 15.99
N TRP A 105 -18.83 0.07 16.12
CA TRP A 105 -17.96 -0.86 16.84
C TRP A 105 -16.56 -0.94 16.23
N ILE A 106 -16.45 -0.98 14.90
CA ILE A 106 -15.17 -1.01 14.21
C ILE A 106 -14.38 0.29 14.41
N ASP A 107 -15.03 1.44 14.23
CA ASP A 107 -14.38 2.76 14.41
C ASP A 107 -13.98 3.04 15.87
N GLU A 108 -14.65 2.42 16.86
CA GLU A 108 -14.27 2.40 18.29
C GLU A 108 -13.10 1.44 18.61
N GLY A 109 -12.58 0.75 17.59
CA GLY A 109 -11.44 -0.16 17.67
C GLY A 109 -11.81 -1.64 17.82
N ALA A 110 -13.04 -2.03 17.44
CA ALA A 110 -13.53 -3.41 17.38
C ALA A 110 -13.24 -4.28 18.62
N ARG A 111 -13.57 -3.74 19.79
CA ARG A 111 -13.21 -4.35 21.09
C ARG A 111 -13.93 -5.67 21.34
N SER A 112 -13.23 -6.58 22.01
CA SER A 112 -13.82 -7.74 22.70
C SER A 112 -14.53 -7.30 23.99
N ASP A 113 -15.30 -8.20 24.59
CA ASP A 113 -15.99 -7.99 25.87
C ASP A 113 -15.07 -7.72 27.08
N ASP A 114 -13.77 -8.02 26.98
CA ASP A 114 -12.77 -7.71 28.00
C ASP A 114 -11.95 -6.43 27.71
N GLY A 115 -12.30 -5.71 26.64
CA GLY A 115 -11.66 -4.46 26.23
C GLY A 115 -10.40 -4.66 25.38
N THR A 116 -10.02 -5.90 25.04
CA THR A 116 -8.93 -6.19 24.11
C THR A 116 -9.23 -5.61 22.72
N VAL A 117 -8.22 -5.00 22.12
CA VAL A 117 -8.29 -4.32 20.82
C VAL A 117 -7.51 -5.17 19.80
N PRO A 118 -8.08 -5.51 18.62
CA PRO A 118 -7.44 -6.39 17.69
C PRO A 118 -6.18 -5.73 17.10
N TYR A 119 -5.10 -6.51 17.07
CA TYR A 119 -3.79 -6.08 16.58
C TYR A 119 -3.19 -4.87 17.34
N ALA A 120 -3.58 -4.60 18.58
CA ALA A 120 -2.91 -3.59 19.40
C ALA A 120 -1.46 -3.97 19.76
N ASP A 121 -1.09 -5.24 19.59
CA ASP A 121 0.21 -5.84 19.93
C ASP A 121 1.22 -5.84 18.77
N VAL A 122 0.94 -5.17 17.64
CA VAL A 122 1.73 -5.32 16.40
C VAL A 122 2.92 -4.36 16.27
N ALA A 123 3.12 -3.42 17.19
CA ALA A 123 4.16 -2.40 17.08
C ALA A 123 5.60 -2.95 17.03
N ASP A 124 5.86 -4.12 17.61
CA ASP A 124 7.18 -4.79 17.57
C ASP A 124 7.27 -5.91 16.52
N ARG A 125 6.23 -6.07 15.68
CA ARG A 125 6.17 -7.08 14.61
C ARG A 125 6.80 -6.57 13.31
N PRO A 126 7.16 -7.45 12.37
CA PRO A 126 7.59 -7.01 11.05
C PRO A 126 6.40 -6.45 10.24
N LEU A 127 6.28 -5.13 10.21
CA LEU A 127 5.20 -4.41 9.51
C LEU A 127 5.61 -3.98 8.09
N LEU A 128 4.66 -4.03 7.17
CA LEU A 128 4.78 -3.51 5.79
C LEU A 128 3.81 -2.34 5.61
N TYR A 129 4.31 -1.21 5.14
CA TYR A 129 3.53 0.00 4.88
C TYR A 129 3.31 0.14 3.37
N VAL A 130 2.06 0.27 2.93
CA VAL A 130 1.67 0.29 1.51
C VAL A 130 0.91 1.57 1.20
N ALA A 131 1.44 2.39 0.30
CA ALA A 131 0.81 3.63 -0.11
C ALA A 131 -0.33 3.38 -1.13
N ASN A 132 -1.57 3.66 -0.74
CA ASN A 132 -2.74 3.56 -1.63
C ASN A 132 -2.92 4.88 -2.38
N GLN A 133 -2.33 5.05 -3.55
CA GLN A 133 -2.25 6.33 -4.28
C GLN A 133 -3.61 6.86 -4.74
N GLY A 134 -4.57 5.98 -4.97
CA GLY A 134 -5.95 6.33 -5.33
C GLY A 134 -6.81 6.76 -4.14
N ALA A 135 -6.31 6.58 -2.91
CA ALA A 135 -6.98 6.98 -1.68
C ALA A 135 -6.07 7.89 -0.84
N ALA A 136 -6.61 8.64 0.11
CA ALA A 136 -5.79 9.41 1.03
C ALA A 136 -5.32 8.55 2.22
N MET A 137 -4.63 7.43 1.98
CA MET A 137 -4.22 6.52 3.07
C MET A 137 -3.00 5.64 2.80
N VAL A 138 -2.43 5.11 3.89
CA VAL A 138 -1.41 4.05 3.89
C VAL A 138 -1.95 2.84 4.64
N SER A 139 -1.96 1.67 4.02
CA SER A 139 -2.33 0.40 4.69
C SER A 139 -1.11 -0.21 5.37
N VAL A 140 -1.31 -0.78 6.56
CA VAL A 140 -0.27 -1.45 7.35
C VAL A 140 -0.59 -2.93 7.43
N ILE A 141 0.35 -3.78 7.06
CA ILE A 141 0.23 -5.24 7.03
C ILE A 141 1.16 -5.86 8.08
N ASP A 142 0.64 -6.75 8.92
CA ASP A 142 1.45 -7.63 9.79
C ASP A 142 1.93 -8.81 8.93
N MET A 143 3.22 -8.81 8.56
CA MET A 143 3.80 -9.85 7.72
C MET A 143 3.96 -11.19 8.44
N ALA A 144 3.93 -11.23 9.78
CA ALA A 144 3.96 -12.49 10.52
C ALA A 144 2.64 -13.26 10.40
N ARG A 145 1.53 -12.55 10.15
CA ARG A 145 0.18 -13.09 9.96
C ARG A 145 -0.32 -13.00 8.51
N ASN A 146 0.33 -12.21 7.66
CA ASN A 146 -0.12 -11.83 6.32
C ASN A 146 -1.55 -11.29 6.33
N VAL A 147 -1.79 -10.20 7.08
CA VAL A 147 -3.10 -9.55 7.23
C VAL A 147 -2.96 -8.03 7.29
N VAL A 148 -3.94 -7.29 6.75
CA VAL A 148 -4.02 -5.83 6.91
C VAL A 148 -4.51 -5.51 8.32
N VAL A 149 -3.69 -4.83 9.12
CA VAL A 149 -3.97 -4.56 10.54
C VAL A 149 -4.44 -3.13 10.80
N ARG A 150 -4.05 -2.14 9.98
CA ARG A 150 -4.43 -0.72 10.14
C ARG A 150 -4.50 -0.03 8.79
N ASN A 151 -5.34 1.01 8.68
CA ASN A 151 -5.28 2.03 7.63
C ASN A 151 -5.01 3.40 8.26
N VAL A 152 -3.95 4.08 7.82
CA VAL A 152 -3.59 5.42 8.26
C VAL A 152 -4.24 6.43 7.32
N LYS A 153 -5.44 6.92 7.70
CA LYS A 153 -6.22 7.88 6.92
C LYS A 153 -5.62 9.28 6.99
N LEU A 154 -5.04 9.76 5.90
CA LEU A 154 -4.44 11.10 5.80
C LEU A 154 -5.49 12.22 5.89
N GLN A 155 -6.73 11.98 5.45
CA GLN A 155 -7.84 12.94 5.63
C GLN A 155 -8.14 13.22 7.11
N ALA A 156 -8.00 12.23 7.99
CA ALA A 156 -8.14 12.42 9.44
C ALA A 156 -7.01 13.28 10.05
N LEU A 157 -5.91 13.46 9.31
CA LEU A 157 -4.78 14.33 9.65
C LEU A 157 -4.85 15.70 8.94
N GLY A 158 -5.93 15.99 8.22
CA GLY A 158 -6.16 17.27 7.54
C GLY A 158 -5.66 17.36 6.10
N PHE A 159 -5.23 16.24 5.49
CA PHE A 159 -4.86 16.22 4.07
C PHE A 159 -6.07 16.06 3.14
N ASP A 160 -5.94 16.53 1.91
CA ASP A 160 -6.97 16.38 0.88
C ASP A 160 -7.13 14.92 0.42
N ALA A 161 -8.31 14.55 -0.10
CA ALA A 161 -8.56 13.24 -0.71
C ALA A 161 -7.54 12.93 -1.84
N ASN A 162 -7.10 13.95 -2.56
CA ASN A 162 -6.11 13.90 -3.63
C ASN A 162 -4.66 14.03 -3.13
N ALA A 163 -4.36 13.71 -1.86
CA ALA A 163 -3.00 13.73 -1.32
C ALA A 163 -2.01 12.82 -2.07
N LYS A 164 -2.50 11.70 -2.62
CA LYS A 164 -1.75 10.70 -3.41
C LYS A 164 -0.46 10.22 -2.74
N PRO A 165 -0.55 9.44 -1.65
CA PRO A 165 0.61 8.75 -1.10
C PRO A 165 1.20 7.79 -2.17
N HIS A 166 2.52 7.75 -2.34
CA HIS A 166 3.14 7.03 -3.47
C HIS A 166 4.25 6.05 -3.10
N HIS A 167 5.16 6.41 -2.21
CA HIS A 167 6.23 5.52 -1.77
C HIS A 167 6.47 5.71 -0.28
N THR A 168 6.78 4.63 0.41
CA THR A 168 7.11 4.63 1.83
C THR A 168 8.61 4.43 2.05
N ALA A 169 9.08 4.61 3.29
CA ALA A 169 10.38 4.12 3.74
C ALA A 169 10.27 3.86 5.26
N VAL A 170 11.07 2.94 5.80
CA VAL A 170 10.96 2.53 7.22
C VAL A 170 12.35 2.54 7.85
N GLU A 171 12.45 3.02 9.08
CA GLU A 171 13.67 2.94 9.88
C GLU A 171 14.10 1.48 10.11
N PRO A 172 15.40 1.16 10.15
CA PRO A 172 15.90 -0.20 10.44
C PRO A 172 15.41 -0.74 11.80
N ASP A 173 15.25 0.12 12.80
CA ASP A 173 14.72 -0.23 14.12
C ASP A 173 13.18 -0.22 14.20
N GLY A 174 12.50 0.11 13.09
CA GLY A 174 11.05 0.29 13.03
C GLY A 174 10.50 1.43 13.90
N SER A 175 11.34 2.35 14.40
CA SER A 175 10.89 3.47 15.26
C SER A 175 10.00 4.46 14.52
N HIS A 176 10.26 4.68 13.23
CA HIS A 176 9.56 5.61 12.36
C HIS A 176 9.39 5.05 10.95
N TRP A 177 8.44 5.62 10.23
CA TRP A 177 8.27 5.41 8.80
C TRP A 177 7.89 6.72 8.09
N TYR A 178 8.05 6.72 6.79
CA TYR A 178 7.91 7.90 5.92
C TYR A 178 6.98 7.59 4.76
N VAL A 179 6.35 8.62 4.20
CA VAL A 179 5.59 8.52 2.94
C VAL A 179 5.68 9.78 2.10
N SER A 180 5.87 9.63 0.80
CA SER A 180 5.79 10.70 -0.20
C SER A 180 4.34 10.93 -0.64
N LEU A 181 3.87 12.18 -0.58
CA LEU A 181 2.55 12.61 -1.03
C LEU A 181 2.67 13.45 -2.32
N ILE A 182 2.34 12.86 -3.48
CA ILE A 182 2.50 13.53 -4.79
C ILE A 182 1.64 14.80 -4.83
N GLY A 183 0.36 14.68 -4.50
CA GLY A 183 -0.62 15.75 -4.64
C GLY A 183 -0.48 16.83 -3.57
N ALA A 184 -0.05 16.45 -2.36
CA ALA A 184 0.23 17.40 -1.28
C ALA A 184 1.61 18.08 -1.39
N SER A 185 2.52 17.57 -2.23
CA SER A 185 3.93 18.01 -2.32
C SER A 185 4.66 18.01 -0.97
N GLN A 186 4.55 16.89 -0.25
CA GLN A 186 5.19 16.69 1.05
C GLN A 186 5.73 15.28 1.24
N VAL A 187 6.80 15.16 2.02
CA VAL A 187 7.21 13.90 2.66
C VAL A 187 6.80 13.97 4.13
N LEU A 188 6.04 12.98 4.59
CA LEU A 188 5.60 12.87 5.99
C LEU A 188 6.51 11.90 6.77
N LYS A 189 6.63 12.12 8.09
CA LYS A 189 7.30 11.24 9.06
C LYS A 189 6.32 10.84 10.16
N PHE A 190 6.20 9.55 10.40
CA PHE A 190 5.33 8.95 11.41
C PHE A 190 6.13 8.18 12.44
N ASP A 191 5.63 8.09 13.68
CA ASP A 191 6.13 7.15 14.68
C ASP A 191 5.60 5.72 14.43
N ARG A 192 6.15 4.73 15.17
CA ARG A 192 5.70 3.32 15.14
C ARG A 192 4.21 3.11 15.45
N ASP A 193 3.59 4.03 16.17
CA ASP A 193 2.15 3.99 16.51
C ASP A 193 1.30 4.68 15.42
N ASN A 194 1.91 5.12 14.32
CA ASN A 194 1.31 5.80 13.18
C ASN A 194 0.81 7.23 13.47
N ARG A 195 1.41 7.91 14.46
CA ARG A 195 1.17 9.35 14.69
C ARG A 195 2.10 10.16 13.79
N LEU A 196 1.55 11.20 13.16
CA LEU A 196 2.35 12.15 12.39
C LEU A 196 3.24 12.96 13.35
N VAL A 197 4.56 12.81 13.21
CA VAL A 197 5.56 13.50 14.06
C VAL A 197 6.38 14.55 13.31
N GLY A 198 6.25 14.63 11.98
CA GLY A 198 6.84 15.70 11.19
C GLY A 198 6.49 15.62 9.71
N GLN A 199 6.76 16.70 8.99
CA GLN A 199 6.55 16.81 7.55
C GLN A 199 7.53 17.81 6.94
N VAL A 200 7.92 17.59 5.69
CA VAL A 200 8.77 18.51 4.90
C VAL A 200 8.16 18.72 3.51
N ALA A 201 8.15 19.97 3.06
CA ALA A 201 7.67 20.32 1.73
C ALA A 201 8.71 19.96 0.67
N PHE A 202 8.27 19.29 -0.38
CA PHE A 202 9.10 18.93 -1.54
C PHE A 202 8.16 18.79 -2.74
N GLU A 203 8.39 19.52 -3.83
CA GLU A 203 7.48 19.53 -4.98
C GLU A 203 7.33 18.14 -5.61
N THR A 204 6.11 17.60 -5.62
CA THR A 204 5.73 16.31 -6.25
C THR A 204 6.68 15.14 -5.93
N PRO A 205 6.82 14.71 -4.66
CA PRO A 205 7.75 13.66 -4.25
C PRO A 205 7.34 12.30 -4.84
N GLY A 206 8.33 11.49 -5.17
CA GLY A 206 8.21 10.16 -5.74
C GLY A 206 8.85 9.10 -4.85
N MET A 207 9.92 8.49 -5.34
CA MET A 207 10.63 7.41 -4.64
C MET A 207 11.38 7.95 -3.42
N LEU A 208 11.48 7.12 -2.38
CA LEU A 208 12.21 7.37 -1.14
C LEU A 208 13.32 6.34 -0.95
N ALA A 209 14.53 6.78 -0.58
CA ALA A 209 15.66 5.90 -0.26
C ALA A 209 16.28 6.33 1.08
N LEU A 210 16.10 5.50 2.10
CA LEU A 210 16.53 5.77 3.47
C LEU A 210 17.95 5.22 3.72
N HIS A 211 18.81 6.01 4.35
CA HIS A 211 20.14 5.57 4.73
C HIS A 211 20.09 4.78 6.06
N PRO A 212 20.63 3.54 6.14
CA PRO A 212 20.41 2.67 7.28
C PRO A 212 21.10 3.14 8.57
N THR A 213 22.20 3.90 8.48
CA THR A 213 22.98 4.34 9.66
C THR A 213 23.08 5.87 9.79
N GLU A 214 23.52 6.56 8.75
CA GLU A 214 23.55 8.03 8.69
C GLU A 214 22.16 8.68 8.68
N ASP A 215 22.06 9.90 9.19
CA ASP A 215 20.81 10.66 9.40
C ASP A 215 20.19 11.23 8.10
N LEU A 216 20.09 10.42 7.04
CA LEU A 216 19.69 10.85 5.69
C LEU A 216 18.54 10.03 5.10
N LEU A 217 17.60 10.72 4.44
CA LEU A 217 16.53 10.18 3.60
C LEU A 217 16.56 10.92 2.26
N TYR A 218 16.79 10.21 1.16
CA TYR A 218 16.74 10.78 -0.17
C TYR A 218 15.33 10.67 -0.77
N VAL A 219 14.94 11.66 -1.58
CA VAL A 219 13.64 11.73 -2.26
C VAL A 219 13.79 12.18 -3.71
N ALA A 220 13.25 11.40 -4.64
CA ALA A 220 13.16 11.75 -6.05
C ALA A 220 11.79 12.37 -6.38
N ARG A 221 11.55 12.81 -7.62
CA ARG A 221 10.26 13.37 -8.04
C ARG A 221 9.33 12.24 -8.51
N SER A 222 8.02 12.48 -8.51
CA SER A 222 7.03 11.53 -9.02
C SER A 222 7.04 11.47 -10.55
N MET A 223 6.73 10.30 -11.11
CA MET A 223 6.47 10.18 -12.55
C MET A 223 5.28 11.04 -13.02
N MET A 224 4.36 11.40 -12.11
CA MET A 224 3.23 12.29 -12.39
C MET A 224 3.60 13.78 -12.45
N ALA A 225 4.84 14.15 -12.09
CA ALA A 225 5.24 15.54 -12.05
C ALA A 225 5.30 16.18 -13.45
N VAL A 226 4.69 17.35 -13.59
CA VAL A 226 4.65 18.13 -14.83
C VAL A 226 5.74 19.19 -14.77
N ASN A 227 6.81 19.00 -15.56
CA ASN A 227 8.01 19.86 -15.59
C ASN A 227 8.65 20.11 -14.19
N PRO A 228 8.93 19.05 -13.39
CA PRO A 228 9.56 19.22 -12.09
C PRO A 228 10.97 19.83 -12.21
N PRO A 229 11.50 20.42 -11.11
CA PRO A 229 12.91 20.76 -11.00
C PRO A 229 13.82 19.58 -11.37
N THR A 230 14.97 19.86 -11.97
CA THR A 230 16.03 18.89 -12.31
C THR A 230 16.82 18.46 -11.08
N ARG A 231 16.13 18.24 -9.95
CA ARG A 231 16.71 18.07 -8.62
C ARG A 231 16.02 16.96 -7.82
N ILE A 232 16.83 16.18 -7.11
CA ILE A 232 16.37 15.32 -6.01
C ILE A 232 16.56 16.04 -4.66
N GLY A 233 16.01 15.49 -3.59
CA GLY A 233 16.17 16.01 -2.23
C GLY A 233 16.96 15.05 -1.34
N ALA A 234 17.75 15.61 -0.42
CA ALA A 234 18.31 14.94 0.74
C ALA A 234 17.72 15.57 2.00
N ILE A 235 17.02 14.77 2.79
CA ILE A 235 16.33 15.17 4.02
C ILE A 235 17.11 14.62 5.21
N ARG A 236 17.53 15.49 6.14
CA ARG A 236 18.06 15.06 7.43
C ARG A 236 16.90 14.53 8.29
N ARG A 237 16.98 13.30 8.78
CA ARG A 237 15.84 12.59 9.36
C ARG A 237 15.49 13.05 10.79
N SER A 238 16.47 13.60 11.51
CA SER A 238 16.30 14.11 12.88
C SER A 238 15.53 15.44 12.98
N ASP A 239 15.80 16.40 12.08
CA ASP A 239 15.22 17.76 12.09
C ASP A 239 14.38 18.11 10.85
N LEU A 240 14.32 17.21 9.86
CA LEU A 240 13.65 17.40 8.57
C LEU A 240 14.20 18.55 7.71
N ALA A 241 15.45 18.97 7.93
CA ALA A 241 16.13 19.90 7.05
C ALA A 241 16.31 19.29 5.64
N LEU A 242 15.92 20.02 4.60
CA LEU A 242 16.02 19.62 3.20
C LEU A 242 17.15 20.38 2.49
N THR A 243 18.01 19.63 1.80
CA THR A 243 18.90 20.10 0.74
C THR A 243 18.39 19.57 -0.60
N GLU A 244 18.43 20.36 -1.67
CA GLU A 244 18.15 19.88 -3.04
C GLU A 244 19.45 19.75 -3.86
N ILE A 245 19.57 18.67 -4.61
CA ILE A 245 20.77 18.26 -5.35
C ILE A 245 20.46 18.33 -6.85
N ASP A 246 21.23 19.10 -7.61
CA ASP A 246 21.08 19.22 -9.07
C ASP A 246 21.59 17.96 -9.79
N VAL A 247 20.70 17.30 -10.55
CA VAL A 247 21.02 16.06 -11.29
C VAL A 247 21.11 16.26 -12.81
N PHE A 248 20.98 17.50 -13.27
CA PHE A 248 21.27 17.96 -14.63
C PHE A 248 20.50 17.26 -15.78
N PHE A 249 19.42 16.54 -15.48
CA PHE A 249 18.49 15.96 -16.46
C PHE A 249 17.02 16.15 -16.03
N PRO A 250 16.06 16.15 -16.98
CA PRO A 250 14.64 16.29 -16.68
C PRO A 250 14.04 15.04 -16.03
N ARG A 251 12.97 15.22 -15.24
CA ARG A 251 12.15 14.15 -14.65
C ARG A 251 12.95 13.05 -13.89
N PRO A 252 13.73 13.40 -12.85
CA PRO A 252 14.38 12.41 -11.99
C PRO A 252 13.35 11.61 -11.17
N HIS A 253 13.35 10.28 -11.27
CA HIS A 253 12.34 9.44 -10.62
C HIS A 253 12.88 8.20 -9.90
N ALA A 254 13.59 7.32 -10.63
CA ALA A 254 14.19 6.14 -10.03
C ALA A 254 15.15 6.55 -8.91
N LEU A 255 15.20 5.80 -7.81
CA LEU A 255 16.06 6.12 -6.68
C LEU A 255 16.49 4.85 -5.94
N ALA A 256 17.79 4.62 -5.82
CA ALA A 256 18.34 3.63 -4.91
C ALA A 256 19.60 4.14 -4.21
N LEU A 257 19.88 3.58 -3.04
CA LEU A 257 21.07 3.88 -2.25
C LEU A 257 21.95 2.63 -2.18
N ASN A 258 23.25 2.81 -2.38
CA ASN A 258 24.29 1.85 -2.02
C ASN A 258 25.06 2.39 -0.80
N PRO A 259 24.62 2.06 0.44
CA PRO A 259 25.21 2.63 1.65
C PRO A 259 26.61 2.08 1.93
N ALA A 260 26.96 0.89 1.42
CA ALA A 260 28.29 0.32 1.57
C ALA A 260 29.34 1.04 0.71
N ALA A 261 28.94 1.54 -0.47
CA ALA A 261 29.79 2.33 -1.35
C ALA A 261 29.70 3.84 -1.12
N GLY A 262 28.66 4.32 -0.43
CA GLY A 262 28.43 5.75 -0.20
C GLY A 262 27.86 6.49 -1.42
N TYR A 263 26.96 5.86 -2.20
CA TYR A 263 26.35 6.47 -3.39
C TYR A 263 24.81 6.34 -3.43
N VAL A 264 24.16 7.37 -3.96
CA VAL A 264 22.76 7.37 -4.39
C VAL A 264 22.71 7.40 -5.91
N TYR A 265 21.87 6.56 -6.50
CA TYR A 265 21.62 6.50 -7.93
C TYR A 265 20.22 7.01 -8.25
N THR A 266 20.11 7.88 -9.25
CA THR A 266 18.81 8.32 -9.80
C THR A 266 18.86 8.44 -11.31
N ALA A 267 17.71 8.38 -11.98
CA ALA A 267 17.65 8.43 -13.44
C ALA A 267 16.46 9.21 -13.98
N SER A 268 16.61 9.67 -15.23
CA SER A 268 15.56 10.35 -15.98
C SER A 268 14.51 9.36 -16.51
N LEU A 269 13.24 9.74 -16.42
CA LEU A 269 12.16 9.05 -17.14
C LEU A 269 12.12 9.38 -18.64
N ALA A 270 12.72 10.49 -19.05
CA ALA A 270 12.65 11.04 -20.40
C ALA A 270 13.92 10.76 -21.24
N GLU A 271 15.02 10.39 -20.60
CA GLU A 271 16.32 10.22 -21.23
C GLU A 271 17.05 9.01 -20.64
N ASN A 272 17.95 8.40 -21.41
CA ASN A 272 18.80 7.32 -20.92
C ASN A 272 20.00 7.86 -20.13
N ARG A 273 19.74 8.53 -19.00
CA ARG A 273 20.76 9.08 -18.11
C ARG A 273 20.55 8.65 -16.66
N ILE A 274 21.63 8.22 -16.03
CA ILE A 274 21.77 7.92 -14.60
C ILE A 274 22.74 8.94 -13.99
N ALA A 275 22.42 9.49 -12.82
CA ALA A 275 23.34 10.24 -11.98
C ALA A 275 23.78 9.37 -10.80
N SER A 276 25.10 9.39 -10.53
CA SER A 276 25.70 8.88 -9.29
C SER A 276 26.03 10.06 -8.38
N VAL A 277 25.42 10.10 -7.20
CA VAL A 277 25.57 11.18 -6.21
C VAL A 277 26.25 10.61 -4.96
N PRO A 278 27.40 11.12 -4.51
CA PRO A 278 28.00 10.69 -3.26
C PRO A 278 27.09 11.01 -2.05
N VAL A 279 27.05 10.12 -1.06
CA VAL A 279 26.26 10.32 0.16
C VAL A 279 26.81 11.50 0.96
N GLY A 280 25.90 12.39 1.38
CA GLY A 280 26.24 13.62 2.09
C GLY A 280 26.77 14.79 1.23
N GLU A 281 26.94 14.61 -0.08
CA GLU A 281 27.38 15.68 -1.00
C GLU A 281 26.21 16.31 -1.77
N GLU A 282 26.42 17.54 -2.27
CA GLU A 282 25.41 18.31 -3.03
C GLU A 282 25.66 18.31 -4.55
N ASP A 283 26.77 17.73 -5.00
CA ASP A 283 27.18 17.64 -6.40
C ASP A 283 27.05 16.20 -6.94
N VAL A 284 26.75 16.06 -8.23
CA VAL A 284 26.80 14.77 -8.93
C VAL A 284 28.25 14.42 -9.24
N ALA A 285 28.68 13.21 -8.88
CA ALA A 285 30.00 12.71 -9.25
C ALA A 285 30.06 12.36 -10.74
N GLU A 286 29.08 11.61 -11.25
CA GLU A 286 29.09 11.10 -12.62
C GLU A 286 27.70 11.07 -13.27
N LEU A 287 27.66 11.27 -14.58
CA LEU A 287 26.46 11.18 -15.43
C LEU A 287 26.65 10.10 -16.51
N ILE A 288 26.02 8.94 -16.29
CA ILE A 288 26.17 7.75 -17.11
C ILE A 288 25.05 7.70 -18.15
N GLY A 289 25.42 7.62 -19.44
CA GLY A 289 24.47 7.40 -20.54
C GLY A 289 24.25 5.92 -20.84
N LEU A 290 23.03 5.53 -21.22
CA LEU A 290 22.73 4.19 -21.74
C LEU A 290 22.33 4.22 -23.22
N ASP A 291 22.88 3.30 -24.00
CA ASP A 291 22.62 3.18 -25.44
C ASP A 291 21.20 2.68 -25.75
N GLY A 292 20.66 3.15 -26.89
CA GLY A 292 19.39 2.68 -27.45
C GLY A 292 18.24 3.69 -27.32
N PRO A 293 16.98 3.24 -27.53
CA PRO A 293 15.80 4.08 -27.34
C PRO A 293 15.59 4.42 -25.87
N VAL A 294 14.81 5.46 -25.57
CA VAL A 294 14.47 5.84 -24.19
C VAL A 294 13.83 4.67 -23.45
N HIS A 295 14.48 4.21 -22.39
CA HIS A 295 14.04 3.05 -21.60
C HIS A 295 12.93 3.40 -20.61
N THR A 296 12.95 4.62 -20.07
CA THR A 296 12.14 5.05 -18.91
C THR A 296 12.40 4.11 -17.73
N LEU A 297 13.54 4.32 -17.07
CA LEU A 297 13.93 3.57 -15.87
C LEU A 297 13.06 4.03 -14.71
N VAL A 298 12.18 3.14 -14.21
CA VAL A 298 11.16 3.51 -13.21
C VAL A 298 11.72 3.47 -11.79
N GLN A 299 12.35 2.36 -11.42
CA GLN A 299 12.94 2.21 -10.10
C GLN A 299 14.19 1.33 -10.13
N PHE A 300 15.09 1.60 -9.19
CA PHE A 300 16.33 0.87 -8.99
C PHE A 300 16.28 0.00 -7.73
N ALA A 301 17.06 -1.07 -7.72
CA ALA A 301 17.44 -1.80 -6.51
C ALA A 301 18.94 -2.10 -6.54
N VAL A 302 19.59 -2.06 -5.38
CA VAL A 302 20.99 -2.46 -5.18
C VAL A 302 21.02 -3.77 -4.41
N SER A 303 21.95 -4.67 -4.75
CA SER A 303 22.11 -5.97 -4.10
C SER A 303 22.57 -5.84 -2.65
N PRO A 304 22.30 -6.84 -1.78
CA PRO A 304 22.72 -6.83 -0.37
C PRO A 304 24.23 -6.62 -0.15
N ASP A 305 25.07 -7.04 -1.11
CA ASP A 305 26.53 -6.87 -1.08
C ASP A 305 27.03 -5.55 -1.71
N GLY A 306 26.11 -4.71 -2.20
CA GLY A 306 26.42 -3.44 -2.86
C GLY A 306 27.14 -3.56 -4.21
N GLN A 307 27.25 -4.76 -4.80
CA GLN A 307 28.04 -4.99 -6.04
C GLN A 307 27.21 -4.94 -7.33
N THR A 308 25.89 -5.06 -7.26
CA THR A 308 25.00 -5.05 -8.42
C THR A 308 23.86 -4.05 -8.24
N MET A 309 23.56 -3.25 -9.26
CA MET A 309 22.28 -2.52 -9.37
C MET A 309 21.42 -3.14 -10.45
N VAL A 310 20.09 -3.07 -10.31
CA VAL A 310 19.14 -3.49 -11.34
C VAL A 310 18.07 -2.45 -11.62
N ALA A 311 17.53 -2.44 -12.84
CA ALA A 311 16.53 -1.49 -13.29
C ALA A 311 15.55 -2.07 -14.32
N GLY A 312 14.25 -1.78 -14.17
CA GLY A 312 13.23 -2.01 -15.20
C GLY A 312 13.05 -0.81 -16.12
N GLY A 313 13.07 -1.03 -17.44
CA GLY A 313 12.85 -0.02 -18.48
C GLY A 313 11.45 -0.11 -19.08
N GLN A 314 10.51 0.66 -18.53
CA GLN A 314 9.07 0.62 -18.82
C GLN A 314 8.72 0.57 -20.31
N LEU A 315 9.32 1.45 -21.13
CA LEU A 315 8.93 1.60 -22.55
C LEU A 315 9.46 0.48 -23.44
N THR A 316 10.50 -0.23 -22.99
CA THR A 316 11.27 -1.16 -23.83
C THR A 316 11.15 -2.61 -23.40
N GLY A 317 10.59 -2.88 -22.22
CA GLY A 317 10.55 -4.22 -21.63
C GLY A 317 11.91 -4.75 -21.17
N ALA A 318 12.96 -3.94 -21.29
CA ALA A 318 14.30 -4.29 -20.88
C ALA A 318 14.44 -4.28 -19.35
N PHE A 319 15.23 -5.22 -18.84
CA PHE A 319 15.70 -5.26 -17.47
C PHE A 319 17.22 -5.31 -17.48
N PHE A 320 17.84 -4.35 -16.80
CA PHE A 320 19.29 -4.17 -16.80
C PHE A 320 19.89 -4.65 -15.48
N LEU A 321 21.07 -5.27 -15.56
CA LEU A 321 21.97 -5.49 -14.44
C LEU A 321 23.21 -4.64 -14.67
N PHE A 322 23.63 -3.90 -13.64
CA PHE A 322 24.82 -3.05 -13.63
C PHE A 322 25.81 -3.57 -12.58
N ASP A 323 27.09 -3.62 -12.95
CA ASP A 323 28.21 -3.81 -12.02
C ASP A 323 28.51 -2.49 -11.30
N LEU A 324 28.72 -2.56 -9.98
CA LEU A 324 29.07 -1.44 -9.10
C LEU A 324 30.49 -1.57 -8.52
N SER A 325 31.35 -2.42 -9.11
CA SER A 325 32.77 -2.53 -8.75
C SER A 325 33.52 -1.18 -8.82
N ASP A 326 33.11 -0.29 -9.74
CA ASP A 326 33.26 1.16 -9.57
C ASP A 326 31.87 1.75 -9.29
N PRO A 327 31.57 2.14 -8.05
CA PRO A 327 30.24 2.62 -7.67
C PRO A 327 29.94 4.02 -8.20
N ALA A 328 30.94 4.79 -8.66
CA ALA A 328 30.69 6.06 -9.34
C ALA A 328 30.14 5.82 -10.76
N THR A 329 30.55 4.74 -11.44
CA THR A 329 30.20 4.45 -12.83
C THR A 329 29.44 3.13 -13.06
N PRO A 330 28.16 3.01 -12.63
CA PRO A 330 27.34 1.81 -12.83
C PRO A 330 27.36 1.31 -14.28
N THR A 331 28.01 0.16 -14.49
CA THR A 331 28.33 -0.33 -15.84
C THR A 331 27.38 -1.46 -16.23
N PRO A 332 26.61 -1.36 -17.33
CA PRO A 332 25.66 -2.40 -17.73
C PRO A 332 26.39 -3.69 -18.13
N VAL A 333 26.09 -4.78 -17.42
CA VAL A 333 26.71 -6.12 -17.62
C VAL A 333 25.73 -7.19 -18.09
N ALA A 334 24.42 -6.93 -18.04
CA ALA A 334 23.41 -7.74 -18.71
C ALA A 334 22.17 -6.91 -19.05
N ARG A 335 21.46 -7.37 -20.08
CA ARG A 335 20.12 -6.91 -20.44
C ARG A 335 19.26 -8.12 -20.75
N LEU A 336 18.11 -8.22 -20.11
CA LEU A 336 17.08 -9.23 -20.34
C LEU A 336 15.83 -8.54 -20.87
N ASP A 337 15.06 -9.19 -21.74
CA ASP A 337 13.77 -8.67 -22.19
C ASP A 337 12.66 -9.41 -21.42
N LEU A 338 11.99 -8.72 -20.48
CA LEU A 338 11.01 -9.31 -19.55
C LEU A 338 9.56 -9.18 -20.01
N GLY A 339 9.30 -8.38 -21.05
CA GLY A 339 7.95 -8.12 -21.57
C GLY A 339 7.40 -6.76 -21.14
N ALA A 340 6.11 -6.69 -20.84
CA ALA A 340 5.42 -5.40 -20.77
C ALA A 340 5.61 -4.65 -19.44
N MET A 341 6.29 -3.51 -19.50
CA MET A 341 6.44 -2.52 -18.43
C MET A 341 7.01 -3.08 -17.10
N PRO A 342 8.24 -3.60 -17.08
CA PRO A 342 8.95 -3.96 -15.84
C PRO A 342 9.20 -2.69 -15.02
N TRP A 343 8.70 -2.64 -13.78
CA TRP A 343 8.65 -1.43 -12.96
C TRP A 343 9.61 -1.47 -11.75
N HIS A 344 9.17 -1.98 -10.60
CA HIS A 344 9.98 -1.99 -9.38
C HIS A 344 10.64 -3.37 -9.18
N PRO A 345 11.97 -3.46 -9.20
CA PRO A 345 12.70 -4.66 -8.76
C PRO A 345 12.97 -4.65 -7.25
N VAL A 346 13.16 -5.84 -6.66
CA VAL A 346 13.76 -6.02 -5.33
C VAL A 346 14.58 -7.31 -5.27
N PHE A 347 15.69 -7.29 -4.56
CA PHE A 347 16.50 -8.49 -4.30
C PHE A 347 15.95 -9.31 -3.12
N THR A 348 16.14 -10.62 -3.17
CA THR A 348 16.09 -11.46 -1.95
C THR A 348 17.25 -11.10 -1.00
N PRO A 349 17.12 -11.31 0.33
CA PRO A 349 18.18 -10.96 1.29
C PRO A 349 19.51 -11.69 1.06
N ASP A 350 19.47 -12.86 0.40
CA ASP A 350 20.64 -13.63 -0.01
C ASP A 350 21.28 -13.16 -1.34
N GLY A 351 20.71 -12.12 -1.98
CA GLY A 351 21.17 -11.54 -3.23
C GLY A 351 21.02 -12.43 -4.47
N ARG A 352 20.49 -13.65 -4.35
CA ARG A 352 20.48 -14.63 -5.45
C ARG A 352 19.43 -14.33 -6.52
N PHE A 353 18.28 -13.79 -6.11
CA PHE A 353 17.16 -13.53 -7.00
C PHE A 353 16.73 -12.07 -6.95
N VAL A 354 16.26 -11.55 -8.09
CA VAL A 354 15.45 -10.34 -8.16
C VAL A 354 14.02 -10.70 -8.54
N TYR A 355 13.06 -10.18 -7.80
CA TYR A 355 11.65 -10.18 -8.19
C TYR A 355 11.31 -8.82 -8.78
N ILE A 356 10.58 -8.80 -9.91
CA ILE A 356 10.13 -7.55 -10.56
C ILE A 356 8.72 -7.70 -11.11
N GLY A 357 7.85 -6.72 -10.81
CA GLY A 357 6.51 -6.64 -11.37
C GLY A 357 6.51 -6.13 -12.81
N ASN A 358 5.82 -6.83 -13.71
CA ASN A 358 5.60 -6.44 -15.10
C ASN A 358 4.19 -5.84 -15.22
N GLN A 359 4.09 -4.51 -15.07
CA GLN A 359 2.83 -3.80 -14.92
C GLN A 359 1.87 -4.05 -16.10
N GLY A 360 2.39 -4.12 -17.32
CA GLY A 360 1.59 -4.29 -18.53
C GLY A 360 1.21 -5.73 -18.83
N ALA A 361 1.82 -6.71 -18.15
CA ALA A 361 1.62 -8.14 -18.39
C ALA A 361 0.83 -8.85 -17.27
N ASN A 362 0.60 -8.18 -16.13
CA ASN A 362 -0.01 -8.78 -14.93
C ASN A 362 0.79 -9.99 -14.39
N THR A 363 2.13 -9.91 -14.43
CA THR A 363 3.02 -11.00 -13.98
C THR A 363 4.14 -10.47 -13.10
N VAL A 364 4.80 -11.38 -12.37
CA VAL A 364 6.05 -11.10 -11.63
C VAL A 364 7.15 -11.99 -12.18
N THR A 365 8.25 -11.41 -12.65
CA THR A 365 9.41 -12.19 -13.11
C THR A 365 10.40 -12.39 -11.98
N VAL A 366 10.92 -13.60 -11.85
CA VAL A 366 12.07 -13.95 -11.00
C VAL A 366 13.32 -14.07 -11.89
N VAL A 367 14.36 -13.31 -11.58
CA VAL A 367 15.65 -13.33 -12.29
C VAL A 367 16.73 -13.91 -11.38
N ASP A 368 17.47 -14.91 -11.87
CA ASP A 368 18.68 -15.41 -11.22
C ASP A 368 19.83 -14.43 -11.52
N VAL A 369 20.39 -13.82 -10.47
CA VAL A 369 21.39 -12.75 -10.58
C VAL A 369 22.75 -13.30 -11.04
N ALA A 370 23.11 -14.51 -10.59
CA ALA A 370 24.40 -15.13 -10.90
C ALA A 370 24.43 -15.69 -12.33
N ARG A 371 23.33 -16.30 -12.78
CA ARG A 371 23.17 -16.80 -14.15
C ARG A 371 22.79 -15.70 -15.14
N ARG A 372 22.23 -14.58 -14.64
CA ARG A 372 21.74 -13.45 -15.44
C ARG A 372 20.65 -13.91 -16.41
N GLU A 373 19.68 -14.67 -15.91
CA GLU A 373 18.59 -15.25 -16.71
C GLU A 373 17.26 -15.22 -15.96
N VAL A 374 16.15 -15.33 -16.69
CA VAL A 374 14.81 -15.49 -16.10
C VAL A 374 14.70 -16.90 -15.52
N ALA A 375 14.56 -16.99 -14.20
CA ALA A 375 14.35 -18.23 -13.48
C ALA A 375 12.88 -18.69 -13.52
N ALA A 376 11.94 -17.74 -13.42
CA ALA A 376 10.50 -18.01 -13.46
C ALA A 376 9.69 -16.77 -13.85
N VAL A 377 8.45 -16.99 -14.29
CA VAL A 377 7.41 -15.96 -14.44
C VAL A 377 6.17 -16.44 -13.68
N ILE A 378 5.80 -15.68 -12.66
CA ILE A 378 4.69 -15.96 -11.75
C ILE A 378 3.44 -15.25 -12.27
N THR A 379 2.33 -15.99 -12.34
CA THR A 379 0.99 -15.52 -12.72
C THR A 379 -0.03 -16.08 -11.72
N GLY A 380 -1.20 -15.44 -11.61
CA GLY A 380 -2.28 -15.94 -10.77
C GLY A 380 -3.23 -14.84 -10.29
N ASP A 381 -4.18 -15.23 -9.44
CA ASP A 381 -5.20 -14.34 -8.88
C ASP A 381 -4.57 -13.18 -8.08
N GLY A 382 -5.21 -12.02 -8.12
CA GLY A 382 -4.73 -10.79 -7.47
C GLY A 382 -3.64 -10.02 -8.23
N LEU A 383 -2.86 -10.65 -9.13
CA LEU A 383 -1.88 -9.94 -9.95
C LEU A 383 -2.59 -9.14 -11.05
N ALA A 384 -2.72 -7.83 -10.84
CA ALA A 384 -3.46 -6.91 -11.69
C ALA A 384 -2.77 -5.55 -11.73
N GLU A 385 -1.96 -5.32 -12.74
CA GLU A 385 -1.10 -4.15 -12.88
C GLU A 385 -0.12 -3.98 -11.70
N PRO A 386 0.83 -4.93 -11.49
CA PRO A 386 1.78 -4.86 -10.39
C PRO A 386 2.64 -3.59 -10.45
N HIS A 387 2.88 -2.98 -9.29
CA HIS A 387 3.57 -1.69 -9.17
C HIS A 387 4.72 -1.73 -8.17
N GLY A 388 4.43 -1.75 -6.88
CA GLY A 388 5.42 -1.74 -5.80
C GLY A 388 5.72 -3.16 -5.33
N ILE A 389 6.92 -3.36 -4.81
CA ILE A 389 7.37 -4.67 -4.35
C ILE A 389 8.26 -4.54 -3.11
N ALA A 390 8.16 -5.48 -2.18
CA ALA A 390 9.01 -5.58 -1.01
C ALA A 390 9.23 -7.06 -0.63
N VAL A 391 10.29 -7.35 0.14
CA VAL A 391 10.56 -8.69 0.68
C VAL A 391 10.48 -8.62 2.21
N SER A 392 9.96 -9.67 2.85
CA SER A 392 9.99 -9.79 4.30
C SER A 392 11.44 -9.82 4.83
N PRO A 393 11.73 -9.30 6.04
CA PRO A 393 13.09 -9.30 6.59
C PRO A 393 13.70 -10.70 6.76
N ASP A 394 12.87 -11.74 6.87
CA ASP A 394 13.31 -13.15 6.93
C ASP A 394 13.47 -13.81 5.54
N GLY A 395 13.24 -13.06 4.46
CA GLY A 395 13.37 -13.50 3.07
C GLY A 395 12.29 -14.49 2.59
N ARG A 396 11.31 -14.83 3.41
CA ARG A 396 10.30 -15.86 3.11
C ARG A 396 9.21 -15.42 2.12
N PHE A 397 8.85 -14.14 2.12
CA PHE A 397 7.72 -13.65 1.34
C PHE A 397 8.10 -12.41 0.51
N VAL A 398 7.62 -12.38 -0.72
CA VAL A 398 7.61 -11.20 -1.59
C VAL A 398 6.18 -10.65 -1.63
N TYR A 399 6.04 -9.36 -1.35
CA TYR A 399 4.76 -8.64 -1.39
C TYR A 399 4.74 -7.75 -2.63
N VAL A 400 3.66 -7.82 -3.41
CA VAL A 400 3.51 -7.09 -4.68
C VAL A 400 2.19 -6.34 -4.66
N SER A 401 2.22 -5.01 -4.77
CA SER A 401 0.99 -4.20 -4.88
C SER A 401 0.49 -4.18 -6.33
N ASN A 402 -0.83 -4.23 -6.50
CA ASN A 402 -1.50 -4.35 -7.78
C ASN A 402 -2.56 -3.26 -7.90
N ARG A 403 -2.44 -2.41 -8.93
CA ARG A 403 -3.24 -1.18 -9.07
C ARG A 403 -4.71 -1.45 -9.43
N ASN A 404 -4.94 -2.52 -10.20
CA ASN A 404 -6.24 -2.96 -10.68
C ASN A 404 -7.09 -1.92 -11.46
N LEU A 405 -6.48 -0.95 -12.16
CA LEU A 405 -7.22 0.10 -12.87
C LEU A 405 -7.91 -0.38 -14.15
N LYS A 406 -7.50 -1.55 -14.67
CA LYS A 406 -8.15 -2.24 -15.79
C LYS A 406 -9.15 -3.31 -15.36
N SER A 407 -9.49 -3.38 -14.07
CA SER A 407 -10.39 -4.39 -13.47
C SER A 407 -10.04 -5.84 -13.85
N ALA A 408 -8.74 -6.14 -13.97
CA ALA A 408 -8.25 -7.48 -14.27
C ALA A 408 -8.39 -8.44 -13.08
N TYR A 409 -8.58 -7.90 -11.88
CA TYR A 409 -8.98 -8.62 -10.67
C TYR A 409 -10.35 -8.13 -10.21
N THR A 410 -11.31 -9.06 -10.09
CA THR A 410 -12.58 -8.78 -9.41
C THR A 410 -12.42 -9.01 -7.91
N PRO A 411 -12.69 -8.03 -7.04
CA PRO A 411 -12.67 -8.21 -5.59
C PRO A 411 -13.57 -9.35 -5.13
N ARG A 412 -13.17 -10.09 -4.11
CA ARG A 412 -13.84 -11.34 -3.70
C ARG A 412 -15.26 -11.11 -3.23
N TRP A 413 -15.52 -10.02 -2.51
CA TRP A 413 -16.88 -9.68 -2.07
C TRP A 413 -17.84 -9.51 -3.26
N VAL A 414 -17.38 -8.93 -4.37
CA VAL A 414 -18.15 -8.79 -5.62
C VAL A 414 -18.44 -10.16 -6.23
N ARG A 415 -17.46 -11.09 -6.23
CA ARG A 415 -17.68 -12.46 -6.72
C ARG A 415 -18.75 -13.16 -5.86
N PHE A 416 -18.63 -13.10 -4.54
CA PHE A 416 -19.60 -13.72 -3.63
C PHE A 416 -21.02 -13.14 -3.77
N THR A 417 -21.18 -11.83 -3.89
CA THR A 417 -22.52 -11.23 -4.06
C THR A 417 -23.12 -11.51 -5.44
N GLN A 418 -22.30 -11.58 -6.50
CA GLN A 418 -22.74 -12.02 -7.83
C GLN A 418 -23.17 -13.49 -7.84
N GLU A 419 -22.35 -14.39 -7.29
CA GLU A 419 -22.67 -15.82 -7.15
C GLU A 419 -24.01 -16.02 -6.39
N MET A 420 -24.24 -15.26 -5.32
CA MET A 420 -25.52 -15.28 -4.58
C MET A 420 -26.71 -14.78 -5.39
N ALA A 421 -26.53 -13.73 -6.20
CA ALA A 421 -27.59 -13.22 -7.07
C ALA A 421 -27.95 -14.20 -8.20
N GLU A 422 -26.98 -14.98 -8.69
CA GLU A 422 -27.17 -16.00 -9.72
C GLU A 422 -27.82 -17.29 -9.19
N GLU A 423 -27.54 -17.70 -7.94
CA GLU A 423 -28.17 -18.86 -7.30
C GLU A 423 -29.67 -18.65 -7.00
N GLY A 424 -30.07 -17.40 -6.71
CA GLY A 424 -31.45 -17.02 -6.38
C GLY A 424 -31.95 -17.58 -5.03
N PRO A 425 -33.14 -17.15 -4.57
CA PRO A 425 -33.77 -17.78 -3.41
C PRO A 425 -34.11 -19.23 -3.77
N ALA A 426 -33.70 -20.18 -2.92
CA ALA A 426 -33.98 -21.59 -3.11
C ALA A 426 -35.49 -21.83 -3.29
N HIS A 427 -35.92 -22.06 -4.53
CA HIS A 427 -37.31 -22.39 -4.82
C HIS A 427 -37.65 -23.74 -4.18
N GLU A 428 -38.43 -23.70 -3.09
CA GLU A 428 -39.09 -24.89 -2.57
C GLU A 428 -39.82 -25.60 -3.71
N GLY A 429 -39.49 -26.88 -3.89
CA GLY A 429 -39.65 -27.52 -5.19
C GLY A 429 -41.08 -27.64 -5.68
N THR A 430 -41.31 -27.28 -6.94
CA THR A 430 -42.42 -27.82 -7.73
C THR A 430 -41.86 -28.68 -8.86
N ASP A 431 -42.04 -29.99 -8.71
CA ASP A 431 -41.74 -31.00 -9.73
C ASP A 431 -42.44 -30.67 -11.06
N HIS A 432 -41.69 -30.48 -12.15
CA HIS A 432 -42.19 -30.71 -13.49
C HIS A 432 -41.12 -31.30 -14.42
N ALA A 433 -41.17 -32.62 -14.57
CA ALA A 433 -40.40 -33.35 -15.57
C ALA A 433 -40.93 -33.10 -16.99
N GLY A 434 -40.04 -32.99 -17.99
CA GLY A 434 -40.42 -33.25 -19.39
C GLY A 434 -39.56 -32.64 -20.50
N MET A 435 -38.62 -33.44 -21.03
CA MET A 435 -38.07 -33.40 -22.42
C MET A 435 -37.28 -32.12 -22.84
N GLY A 436 -36.23 -32.15 -23.67
CA GLY A 436 -35.46 -33.23 -24.32
C GLY A 436 -34.52 -32.61 -25.40
N HIS A 437 -33.43 -33.31 -25.77
CA HIS A 437 -32.59 -33.22 -27.01
C HIS A 437 -32.89 -32.09 -28.04
N ASP A 438 -31.98 -31.31 -28.64
CA ASP A 438 -30.56 -31.46 -29.08
C ASP A 438 -29.95 -30.04 -29.37
N GLY A 439 -28.70 -29.79 -29.81
CA GLY A 439 -27.52 -30.63 -30.11
C GLY A 439 -26.53 -29.94 -31.11
N HIS A 440 -25.21 -30.12 -30.91
CA HIS A 440 -24.04 -29.68 -31.74
C HIS A 440 -23.74 -28.16 -31.95
N GLY A 441 -22.45 -27.79 -31.79
CA GLY A 441 -21.91 -26.49 -32.22
C GLY A 441 -20.50 -26.13 -31.71
N MET A 442 -19.46 -26.92 -32.02
CA MET A 442 -18.06 -26.52 -31.74
C MET A 442 -17.55 -25.50 -32.77
N ALA A 443 -17.10 -24.33 -32.31
CA ALA A 443 -16.37 -23.35 -33.11
C ALA A 443 -15.12 -22.87 -32.36
N ASN A 444 -13.99 -22.78 -33.05
CA ASN A 444 -12.71 -22.31 -32.47
C ASN A 444 -12.76 -20.79 -32.20
N PRO A 445 -12.03 -20.29 -31.19
CA PRO A 445 -11.89 -18.86 -30.96
C PRO A 445 -11.00 -18.21 -32.04
N PRO A 446 -11.26 -16.95 -32.44
CA PRO A 446 -10.36 -16.17 -33.28
C PRO A 446 -9.20 -15.55 -32.46
N GLU A 447 -8.07 -15.30 -33.11
CA GLU A 447 -6.93 -14.57 -32.53
C GLU A 447 -7.27 -13.09 -32.26
N PRO A 448 -6.66 -12.45 -31.23
CA PRO A 448 -6.99 -11.08 -30.86
C PRO A 448 -6.37 -10.04 -31.81
N THR A 449 -7.20 -9.31 -32.54
CA THR A 449 -6.80 -8.07 -33.24
C THR A 449 -7.13 -6.82 -32.45
N ALA A 450 -6.32 -5.77 -32.61
CA ALA A 450 -6.28 -4.58 -31.76
C ALA A 450 -7.50 -3.63 -31.83
N ASN A 451 -7.60 -2.79 -30.79
CA ASN A 451 -8.42 -1.58 -30.65
C ASN A 451 -9.91 -1.68 -30.99
N HIS A 452 -10.76 -1.61 -29.95
CA HIS A 452 -12.05 -0.93 -30.02
C HIS A 452 -12.24 -0.05 -28.78
N ASP A 453 -12.45 1.24 -29.00
CA ASP A 453 -13.02 2.14 -28.00
C ASP A 453 -14.46 1.67 -27.70
N MET A 454 -14.79 1.49 -26.42
CA MET A 454 -16.13 1.10 -25.97
C MET A 454 -16.71 2.19 -25.06
N ASP A 455 -17.60 2.97 -25.65
CA ASP A 455 -18.76 3.67 -25.09
C ASP A 455 -18.65 4.25 -23.65
N HIS A 456 -18.19 5.50 -23.55
CA HIS A 456 -18.08 6.28 -22.30
C HIS A 456 -19.42 6.80 -21.74
N GLY A 457 -20.54 6.13 -22.00
CA GLY A 457 -21.89 6.62 -21.70
C GLY A 457 -22.51 6.20 -20.35
N MET A 458 -22.02 5.11 -19.75
CA MET A 458 -22.68 4.44 -18.60
C MET A 458 -21.72 4.04 -17.45
N MET A 459 -20.42 4.33 -17.54
CA MET A 459 -19.42 3.85 -16.56
C MET A 459 -19.05 4.86 -15.45
N MET A 460 -19.48 6.14 -15.54
CA MET A 460 -18.98 7.20 -14.64
C MET A 460 -19.43 7.08 -13.17
N ASP A 461 -20.44 6.29 -12.84
CA ASP A 461 -20.92 6.12 -11.45
C ASP A 461 -20.28 4.92 -10.72
N MET A 462 -19.39 4.17 -11.37
CA MET A 462 -18.65 3.02 -10.76
C MET A 462 -17.14 3.29 -10.56
N GLU A 463 -16.66 4.50 -10.85
CA GLU A 463 -15.21 4.82 -10.89
C GLU A 463 -14.52 4.91 -9.51
N ALA A 464 -15.20 4.56 -8.41
CA ALA A 464 -14.68 4.65 -7.04
C ALA A 464 -14.37 3.31 -6.35
N GLU A 465 -14.89 2.18 -6.82
CA GLU A 465 -15.14 1.01 -5.93
C GLU A 465 -14.47 -0.31 -6.34
N TYR A 466 -13.34 -0.25 -7.06
CA TYR A 466 -12.48 -1.41 -7.31
C TYR A 466 -11.12 -1.25 -6.61
N GLY A 467 -11.04 -1.77 -5.38
CA GLY A 467 -9.81 -1.83 -4.60
C GLY A 467 -8.68 -2.57 -5.32
N GLY A 468 -7.44 -2.19 -5.02
CA GLY A 468 -6.27 -2.93 -5.47
C GLY A 468 -5.93 -4.07 -4.50
N THR A 469 -4.83 -4.76 -4.78
CA THR A 469 -4.37 -5.87 -3.93
C THR A 469 -2.92 -5.74 -3.50
N VAL A 470 -2.55 -6.51 -2.47
CA VAL A 470 -1.17 -6.96 -2.25
C VAL A 470 -1.14 -8.48 -2.35
N VAL A 471 -0.46 -8.98 -3.35
CA VAL A 471 -0.20 -10.41 -3.53
C VAL A 471 1.03 -10.81 -2.71
N VAL A 472 0.94 -11.92 -1.98
CA VAL A 472 2.01 -12.51 -1.18
C VAL A 472 2.50 -13.78 -1.88
N ILE A 473 3.77 -13.79 -2.26
CA ILE A 473 4.45 -14.91 -2.93
C ILE A 473 5.43 -15.54 -1.94
N ASP A 474 5.40 -16.86 -1.77
CA ASP A 474 6.43 -17.59 -1.02
C ASP A 474 7.70 -17.72 -1.89
N THR A 475 8.86 -17.36 -1.33
CA THR A 475 10.11 -17.29 -2.11
C THR A 475 10.76 -18.65 -2.37
N ALA A 476 10.36 -19.69 -1.64
CA ALA A 476 10.87 -21.05 -1.79
C ALA A 476 10.06 -21.84 -2.82
N THR A 477 8.75 -21.65 -2.87
CA THR A 477 7.86 -22.32 -3.86
C THR A 477 7.59 -21.48 -5.10
N GLN A 478 7.73 -20.15 -5.02
CA GLN A 478 7.32 -19.17 -6.04
C GLN A 478 5.80 -19.14 -6.30
N GLU A 479 5.01 -19.67 -5.37
CA GLU A 479 3.55 -19.70 -5.44
C GLU A 479 2.93 -18.49 -4.73
N ILE A 480 1.79 -18.02 -5.25
CA ILE A 480 0.95 -17.04 -4.55
C ILE A 480 0.26 -17.73 -3.38
N VAL A 481 0.64 -17.36 -2.16
CA VAL A 481 0.08 -17.94 -0.92
C VAL A 481 -1.05 -17.10 -0.32
N ARG A 482 -1.16 -15.82 -0.68
CA ARG A 482 -2.27 -14.95 -0.24
C ARG A 482 -2.48 -13.77 -1.18
N VAL A 483 -3.72 -13.28 -1.24
CA VAL A 483 -4.08 -12.00 -1.86
C VAL A 483 -4.79 -11.17 -0.79
N LEU A 484 -4.26 -10.00 -0.50
CA LEU A 484 -4.82 -9.03 0.44
C LEU A 484 -5.52 -7.94 -0.35
N GLU A 485 -6.77 -7.63 -0.02
CA GLU A 485 -7.51 -6.53 -0.66
C GLU A 485 -7.26 -5.22 0.11
N LEU A 486 -6.98 -4.14 -0.62
CA LEU A 486 -6.56 -2.84 -0.09
C LEU A 486 -7.40 -1.72 -0.72
N GLY A 487 -7.15 -0.47 -0.29
CA GLY A 487 -7.73 0.72 -0.89
C GLY A 487 -7.36 0.90 -2.37
N ALA A 488 -7.93 1.93 -3.01
CA ALA A 488 -7.75 2.19 -4.43
C ALA A 488 -6.27 2.44 -4.79
N TYR A 489 -5.80 1.76 -5.84
CA TYR A 489 -4.46 1.93 -6.45
C TYR A 489 -3.31 1.88 -5.41
N PRO A 490 -3.02 0.72 -4.79
CA PRO A 490 -1.81 0.50 -4.02
C PRO A 490 -0.58 0.61 -4.94
N SER A 491 0.46 1.25 -4.42
CA SER A 491 1.66 1.64 -5.17
C SER A 491 2.93 1.28 -4.40
N GLY A 492 3.85 2.21 -4.14
CA GLY A 492 5.08 1.93 -3.41
C GLY A 492 4.82 1.41 -1.99
N MET A 493 5.69 0.52 -1.54
CA MET A 493 5.61 -0.12 -0.23
C MET A 493 7.00 -0.34 0.36
N SER A 494 7.09 -0.45 1.68
CA SER A 494 8.34 -0.71 2.38
C SER A 494 8.11 -1.33 3.75
N THR A 495 9.07 -2.16 4.14
CA THR A 495 9.25 -2.64 5.51
C THR A 495 10.67 -2.24 5.98
N ARG A 496 11.02 -2.53 7.23
CA ARG A 496 12.39 -2.36 7.72
C ARG A 496 13.34 -3.24 6.88
N PRO A 497 14.57 -2.79 6.59
CA PRO A 497 15.59 -3.64 5.95
C PRO A 497 15.89 -4.92 6.75
N PHE A 498 16.46 -5.90 6.05
CA PHE A 498 16.98 -7.15 6.58
C PHE A 498 18.40 -7.00 7.15
#